data_AF-A0A2V5U1A2-F1
#
_entry.id   AF-A0A2V5U1A2-F1
#
_cell.length_a   1.000
_cell.length_b   1.000
_cell.length_c   1.000
_cell.angle_alpha   90.00
_cell.angle_beta   90.00
_cell.angle_gamma   90.00
#
_symmetry.space_group_name_H-M   'P 1'
#
loop_
_entity.id
_entity.type
_entity.pdbx_description
1 polymer ?
#
loop_
_entity_poly.entity_id
_entity_poly.type
_entity_poly.pdbx_seq_one_letter_code
_entity_poly.pdbx_strand_id
1 'polypeptide(L)'
;MVQDLKFAVRQLFKAPGFTIAAVTVLALGIGVNTAVFSLVNTLFFAPPAYAKPHEVVQLFSQDKKNPKKFRGFSYPTYLDIRNQNTVFSDAMSFNLSLIGIGQKG
;
A
#
# COMPACT_ATOMS: atom_id res chain seq x y z
N MET A 1 24.93 -0.33 -36.92
CA MET A 1 24.29 -0.22 -35.59
C MET A 1 24.40 1.16 -34.96
N VAL A 2 25.59 1.67 -34.58
CA VAL A 2 25.69 3.00 -33.94
C VAL A 2 25.27 4.15 -34.87
N GLN A 3 25.56 4.03 -36.18
CA GLN A 3 25.07 4.98 -37.19
C GLN A 3 23.55 4.98 -37.31
N ASP A 4 22.91 3.82 -37.24
CA ASP A 4 21.45 3.69 -37.33
C ASP A 4 20.75 4.38 -36.15
N LEU A 5 21.31 4.21 -34.93
CA LEU A 5 20.82 4.89 -33.73
C LEU A 5 20.93 6.42 -33.87
N LYS A 6 22.07 6.90 -34.38
CA LYS A 6 22.30 8.33 -34.65
C LYS A 6 21.33 8.88 -35.69
N PHE A 7 21.03 8.08 -36.72
CA PHE A 7 20.09 8.44 -37.78
C PHE A 7 18.66 8.51 -37.25
N ALA A 8 18.24 7.53 -36.46
CA ALA A 8 16.92 7.50 -35.82
C ALA A 8 16.70 8.68 -34.86
N VAL A 9 17.70 9.00 -34.02
CA VAL A 9 17.64 10.18 -33.14
C VAL A 9 17.51 11.47 -33.96
N ARG A 10 18.29 11.61 -35.04
CA ARG A 10 18.20 12.77 -35.93
C ARG A 10 16.83 12.86 -36.64
N GLN A 11 16.21 11.73 -36.96
CA GLN A 11 14.86 11.65 -37.51
C GLN A 11 13.82 12.18 -36.51
N LEU A 12 13.93 11.81 -35.22
CA LEU A 12 13.05 12.27 -34.15
C LEU A 12 13.11 13.79 -33.96
N PHE A 13 14.31 14.39 -34.07
CA PHE A 13 14.48 15.85 -33.99
C PHE A 13 13.97 16.61 -35.21
N LYS A 14 13.82 15.94 -36.38
CA LYS A 14 13.25 16.55 -37.59
C LYS A 14 11.72 16.62 -37.58
N ALA A 15 11.06 15.81 -36.75
CA ALA A 15 9.60 15.76 -36.63
C ALA A 15 9.14 16.00 -35.18
N PRO A 16 9.41 17.18 -34.60
CA PRO A 16 9.25 17.43 -33.17
C PRO A 16 7.80 17.25 -32.68
N GLY A 17 6.80 17.66 -33.47
CA GLY A 17 5.39 17.52 -33.08
C GLY A 17 4.96 16.05 -32.92
N PHE A 18 5.32 15.19 -33.87
CA PHE A 18 5.05 13.76 -33.80
C PHE A 18 5.81 13.10 -32.64
N THR A 19 7.10 13.42 -32.51
CA THR A 19 7.95 12.89 -31.43
C THR A 19 7.38 13.24 -30.05
N ILE A 20 6.96 14.49 -29.82
CA ILE A 20 6.36 14.92 -28.55
C ILE A 20 5.07 14.15 -28.26
N ALA A 21 4.18 14.01 -29.25
CA ALA A 21 2.94 13.26 -29.08
C ALA A 21 3.21 11.78 -28.75
N ALA A 22 4.11 11.13 -29.49
CA ALA A 22 4.49 9.74 -29.26
C ALA A 22 5.12 9.53 -27.88
N VAL A 23 6.05 10.41 -27.46
CA VAL A 23 6.67 10.35 -26.13
C VAL A 23 5.64 10.56 -25.03
N THR A 24 4.68 11.47 -25.21
CA THR A 24 3.62 11.73 -24.21
C THR A 24 2.73 10.50 -24.02
N VAL A 25 2.28 9.88 -25.11
CA VAL A 25 1.45 8.67 -25.04
C VAL A 25 2.20 7.51 -24.39
N LEU A 26 3.47 7.30 -24.77
CA LEU A 26 4.32 6.28 -24.16
C LEU A 26 4.54 6.55 -22.67
N ALA A 27 4.85 7.79 -22.29
CA ALA A 27 5.06 8.19 -20.91
C ALA A 27 3.81 7.99 -20.07
N LEU A 28 2.63 8.35 -20.59
CA LEU A 28 1.35 8.12 -19.91
C LEU A 28 1.05 6.63 -19.76
N GLY A 29 1.20 5.83 -20.82
CA GLY A 29 0.94 4.39 -20.77
C GLY A 29 1.85 3.66 -19.78
N ILE A 30 3.15 3.99 -19.76
CA ILE A 30 4.12 3.42 -18.82
C ILE A 30 3.86 3.94 -17.40
N GLY A 31 3.64 5.25 -17.26
CA GLY A 31 3.47 5.92 -15.99
C GLY A 31 2.23 5.48 -15.23
N VAL A 32 1.09 5.33 -15.91
CA VAL A 32 -0.16 4.87 -15.28
C VAL A 32 -0.01 3.46 -14.71
N ASN A 33 0.52 2.52 -15.51
CA ASN A 33 0.74 1.15 -15.04
C ASN A 33 1.71 1.10 -13.85
N THR A 34 2.78 1.90 -13.91
CA THR A 34 3.76 2.00 -12.82
C THR A 34 3.15 2.62 -11.56
N ALA A 35 2.32 3.66 -11.70
CA ALA A 35 1.68 4.35 -10.58
C ALA A 35 0.67 3.45 -9.86
N VAL A 36 -0.15 2.71 -10.60
CA VAL A 36 -1.10 1.75 -10.02
C VAL A 36 -0.34 0.66 -9.25
N PHE A 37 0.69 0.07 -9.85
CA PHE A 37 1.46 -0.98 -9.19
C PHE A 37 2.23 -0.43 -7.97
N SER A 38 2.79 0.77 -8.07
CA SER A 38 3.47 1.43 -6.96
C SER A 38 2.51 1.68 -5.80
N LEU A 39 1.29 2.18 -6.08
CA LEU A 39 0.28 2.42 -5.06
C LEU A 39 -0.13 1.13 -4.36
N VAL A 40 -0.42 0.08 -5.14
CA VAL A 40 -0.77 -1.25 -4.60
C VAL A 40 0.38 -1.81 -3.78
N ASN A 41 1.63 -1.70 -4.27
CA ASN A 41 2.79 -2.10 -3.52
C ASN A 41 2.89 -1.35 -2.20
N THR A 42 2.77 -0.02 -2.18
CA THR A 42 2.88 0.79 -0.95
C THR A 42 1.76 0.54 0.05
N LEU A 43 0.54 0.25 -0.41
CA LEU A 43 -0.61 0.08 0.48
C LEU A 43 -0.79 -1.37 0.97
N PHE A 44 -0.46 -2.37 0.15
CA PHE A 44 -0.77 -3.76 0.45
C PHE A 44 0.46 -4.63 0.70
N PHE A 45 1.59 -4.35 0.05
CA PHE A 45 2.76 -5.24 0.06
C PHE A 45 3.98 -4.65 0.77
N ALA A 46 4.07 -3.33 0.87
CA ALA A 46 5.16 -2.67 1.53
C ALA A 46 5.07 -3.02 3.01
N PRO A 47 6.12 -3.65 3.58
CA PRO A 47 6.11 -4.00 4.97
C PRO A 47 5.93 -2.70 5.75
N PRO A 48 4.90 -2.60 6.62
CA PRO A 48 4.80 -1.49 7.55
C PRO A 48 6.15 -1.32 8.26
N ALA A 49 6.62 -0.07 8.38
CA ALA A 49 7.91 0.28 8.96
C ALA A 49 7.90 0.07 10.48
N TYR A 50 7.61 -1.16 10.92
CA TYR A 50 7.80 -1.58 12.29
C TYR A 50 9.30 -1.75 12.51
N ALA A 51 9.83 -1.16 13.59
CA ALA A 51 11.25 -1.28 13.93
C ALA A 51 11.69 -2.75 14.05
N LYS A 52 10.76 -3.65 14.40
CA LYS A 52 10.99 -5.09 14.58
C LYS A 52 9.79 -5.91 14.10
N PRO A 53 9.67 -6.16 12.78
CA PRO A 53 8.47 -6.79 12.21
C PRO A 53 8.26 -8.25 12.66
N HIS A 54 9.31 -8.94 13.10
CA HIS A 54 9.23 -10.32 13.60
C HIS A 54 8.74 -10.42 15.05
N GLU A 55 8.70 -9.31 15.80
CA GLU A 55 8.14 -9.26 17.16
C GLU A 55 6.65 -8.86 17.16
N VAL A 56 6.08 -8.55 15.99
CA VAL A 56 4.67 -8.16 15.86
C VAL A 56 3.78 -9.39 15.85
N VAL A 57 2.89 -9.48 16.83
CA VAL A 57 1.91 -10.57 16.96
C VAL A 57 0.49 -10.01 17.04
N GLN A 58 -0.48 -10.82 16.62
CA GLN A 58 -1.89 -10.46 16.67
C GLN A 58 -2.60 -11.22 17.79
N LEU A 59 -3.27 -10.48 18.69
CA LEU A 59 -4.04 -11.05 19.78
C LEU A 59 -5.50 -11.25 19.35
N PHE A 60 -6.08 -12.40 19.71
CA PHE A 60 -7.49 -12.71 19.49
C PHE A 60 -8.09 -13.40 20.71
N SER A 61 -9.38 -13.18 20.94
CA SER A 61 -10.15 -13.93 21.93
C SER A 61 -10.76 -15.17 21.26
N GLN A 62 -10.53 -16.36 21.84
CA GLN A 62 -11.09 -17.61 21.34
C GLN A 62 -12.41 -17.92 22.05
N ASP A 63 -13.43 -18.31 21.28
CA ASP A 63 -14.71 -18.73 21.87
C ASP A 63 -14.56 -20.07 22.60
N LYS A 64 -14.92 -20.10 23.89
CA LYS A 64 -14.82 -21.29 24.75
C LYS A 64 -15.69 -22.46 24.28
N LYS A 65 -16.81 -22.19 23.60
CA LYS A 65 -17.72 -23.22 23.06
C LYS A 65 -17.36 -23.64 21.64
N ASN A 66 -16.73 -22.75 20.87
CA ASN A 66 -16.31 -23.06 19.51
C ASN A 66 -14.86 -22.60 19.27
N PRO A 67 -13.86 -23.46 19.51
CA PRO A 67 -12.45 -23.08 19.43
C PRO A 67 -11.98 -22.70 18.01
N LYS A 68 -12.80 -22.89 16.98
CA LYS A 68 -12.52 -22.40 15.62
C LYS A 68 -12.94 -20.95 15.38
N LYS A 69 -13.61 -20.30 16.36
CA LYS A 69 -14.07 -18.92 16.25
C LYS A 69 -13.18 -17.99 17.08
N PHE A 70 -12.53 -17.07 16.38
CA PHE A 70 -11.79 -15.97 16.97
C PHE A 70 -12.62 -14.69 16.91
N ARG A 71 -12.55 -13.89 17.98
CA ARG A 71 -13.22 -12.59 18.10
C ARG A 71 -12.22 -11.53 18.49
N GLY A 72 -12.46 -10.31 18.01
CA GLY A 72 -11.78 -9.12 18.51
C GLY A 72 -12.17 -8.82 19.96
N PHE A 73 -11.34 -8.05 20.64
CA PHE A 73 -11.63 -7.56 21.98
C PHE A 73 -12.62 -6.38 21.93
N SER A 74 -13.42 -6.22 22.98
CA SER A 74 -14.16 -4.99 23.20
C SER A 74 -13.18 -3.86 23.57
N TYR A 75 -13.60 -2.60 23.38
CA TYR A 75 -12.75 -1.46 23.72
C TYR A 75 -12.25 -1.45 25.18
N PRO A 76 -13.09 -1.74 26.21
CA PRO A 76 -12.62 -1.86 27.59
C PRO A 76 -11.58 -2.96 27.77
N THR A 77 -11.79 -4.14 27.17
CA THR A 77 -10.83 -5.24 27.25
C THR A 77 -9.50 -4.90 26.58
N TYR A 78 -9.52 -4.13 25.48
CA TYR A 78 -8.29 -3.59 24.89
C TYR A 78 -7.55 -2.66 25.86
N LEU A 79 -8.26 -1.76 26.55
CA LEU A 79 -7.64 -0.88 27.55
C LEU A 79 -7.03 -1.67 28.71
N ASP A 80 -7.72 -2.70 29.18
CA ASP A 80 -7.19 -3.59 30.23
C ASP A 80 -5.91 -4.30 29.77
N ILE A 81 -5.93 -4.87 28.56
CA ILE A 81 -4.76 -5.50 27.96
C ILE A 81 -3.62 -4.51 27.86
N ARG A 82 -3.86 -3.29 27.37
CA ARG A 82 -2.81 -2.26 27.19
C ARG A 82 -2.23 -1.78 28.52
N ASN A 83 -3.07 -1.53 29.52
CA ASN A 83 -2.66 -0.97 30.81
C ASN A 83 -2.01 -2.00 31.74
N GLN A 84 -2.39 -3.27 31.63
CA GLN A 84 -1.86 -4.36 32.46
C GLN A 84 -0.79 -5.19 31.73
N ASN A 85 -0.33 -4.72 30.57
CA ASN A 85 0.65 -5.43 29.77
C ASN A 85 2.06 -5.35 30.39
N THR A 86 2.69 -6.51 30.56
CA THR A 86 4.12 -6.63 30.93
C THR A 86 4.94 -7.40 29.91
N VAL A 87 4.29 -7.97 28.88
CA VAL A 87 4.90 -8.88 27.92
C VAL A 87 5.22 -8.18 26.60
N PHE A 88 4.33 -7.31 26.10
CA PHE A 88 4.55 -6.54 24.87
C PHE A 88 4.99 -5.11 25.17
N SER A 89 5.81 -4.53 24.30
CA SER A 89 6.27 -3.14 24.46
C SER A 89 5.13 -2.12 24.31
N ASP A 90 4.17 -2.36 23.42
CA ASP A 90 2.94 -1.58 23.28
C ASP A 90 1.84 -2.47 22.68
N ALA A 91 0.58 -2.03 22.78
CA ALA A 91 -0.57 -2.68 22.19
C ALA A 91 -1.43 -1.66 21.45
N MET A 92 -1.73 -1.95 20.18
CA MET A 92 -2.60 -1.12 19.34
C MET A 92 -3.79 -1.94 18.84
N SER A 93 -4.99 -1.36 18.92
CA SER A 93 -6.19 -1.90 18.27
C SER A 93 -6.50 -1.12 17.01
N PHE A 94 -6.82 -1.81 15.92
CA PHE A 94 -7.35 -1.20 14.70
C PHE A 94 -8.66 -1.86 14.32
N ASN A 95 -9.58 -1.08 13.75
CA ASN A 95 -10.77 -1.59 13.09
C ASN A 95 -10.76 -1.07 11.65
N LEU A 96 -10.87 -1.98 10.68
CA LEU A 96 -10.97 -1.58 9.29
C LEU A 96 -12.43 -1.21 9.01
N SER A 97 -12.72 0.09 9.01
CA SER A 97 -14.03 0.61 8.64
C SER A 97 -13.94 1.38 7.31
N LEU A 98 -14.85 1.05 6.39
CA LEU A 98 -15.04 1.83 5.16
C LEU A 98 -15.92 3.02 5.50
N ILE A 99 -15.32 4.22 5.60
CA ILE A 99 -16.05 5.46 5.84
C ILE A 99 -16.17 6.20 4.51
N GLY A 100 -17.40 6.33 3.99
CA GLY A 100 -17.68 7.16 2.83
C GLY A 100 -17.66 8.63 3.21
N ILE A 101 -16.69 9.38 2.71
CA ILE A 101 -16.63 10.85 2.89
C ILE A 101 -17.38 11.48 1.72
N GLY A 102 -18.61 11.94 1.97
CA GLY A 102 -19.40 12.71 1.02
C GLY A 102 -19.79 14.05 1.62
N GLN A 103 -19.47 15.15 0.94
CA GLN A 103 -20.07 16.45 1.24
C GLN A 103 -21.45 16.49 0.58
N LYS A 104 -22.51 16.71 1.36
CA LYS A 104 -23.81 17.10 0.81
C LYS A 104 -23.63 18.47 0.17
N GLY A 105 -23.67 18.52 -1.16
CA GLY A 105 -24.05 19.71 -1.91
C GLY A 105 -25.56 19.85 -1.94
#